data_AF-A0A4P9Y9P2-F1
#
_entry.id   AF-A0A4P9Y9P2-F1
#
_cell.length_a   1.000
_cell.length_b   1.000
_cell.length_c   1.000
_cell.angle_alpha   90.00
_cell.angle_beta   90.00
_cell.angle_gamma   90.00
#
_symmetry.space_group_name_H-M   'P 1'
#
loop_
_entity.id
_entity.type
_entity.pdbx_description
1 polymer ?
#
loop_
_entity_poly.entity_id
_entity_poly.type
_entity_poly.pdbx_seq_one_letter_code
_entity_poly.pdbx_strand_id
1 'polypeptide(L)' 'RPQLEYGLSLSILPKSAINLLQKAQNQILRRIVSGHKSTSVKALHKLLLVEMINIRNDSLNIRFAERLHNSTD' A
#
# COMPACT_ATOMS: atom_id res chain seq x y z
N ARG A 1 -6.23 -11.42 -8.41
CA ARG A 1 -5.57 -10.49 -7.46
C ARG A 1 -6.49 -10.31 -6.26
N PRO A 2 -5.98 -10.13 -5.03
CA PRO A 2 -6.81 -9.69 -3.90
C PRO A 2 -7.60 -8.44 -4.29
N GLN A 3 -8.88 -8.35 -3.90
CA GLN A 3 -9.78 -7.28 -4.34
C GLN A 3 -9.24 -5.87 -4.06
N LEU A 4 -8.60 -5.67 -2.90
CA LEU A 4 -7.98 -4.41 -2.53
C LEU A 4 -6.85 -4.00 -3.48
N GLU A 5 -5.92 -4.91 -3.78
CA GLU A 5 -4.80 -4.61 -4.68
C GLU A 5 -5.26 -4.30 -6.11
N TYR A 6 -6.33 -4.96 -6.55
CA TYR A 6 -6.94 -4.62 -7.83
C TYR A 6 -7.50 -3.19 -7.80
N GLY A 7 -8.28 -2.83 -6.77
CA GLY A 7 -8.78 -1.45 -6.60
C GLY A 7 -7.66 -0.41 -6.55
N LEU A 8 -6.56 -0.71 -5.83
CA LEU A 8 -5.38 0.15 -5.79
C LEU A 8 -4.67 0.30 -7.14
N SER A 9 -4.84 -0.63 -8.06
CA SER A 9 -4.19 -0.56 -9.38
C SER A 9 -4.96 0.30 -10.38
N LEU A 10 -6.27 0.50 -10.20
CA LEU A 10 -7.15 1.17 -11.16
C LEU A 10 -6.95 2.69 -11.23
N SER A 11 -6.54 3.32 -10.13
CA SER A 11 -6.39 4.78 -10.07
C SER A 11 -5.39 5.21 -9.02
N ILE A 12 -4.74 6.36 -9.25
CA ILE A 12 -3.99 7.07 -8.21
C ILE A 12 -4.97 7.60 -7.17
N LEU A 13 -4.79 7.18 -5.93
CA LEU A 13 -5.70 7.53 -4.85
C LEU A 13 -5.50 8.97 -4.38
N PRO A 14 -6.57 9.66 -3.95
CA PRO A 14 -6.43 10.96 -3.31
C PRO A 14 -5.70 10.82 -1.97
N LYS A 15 -4.97 11.87 -1.56
CA LYS A 15 -4.20 11.90 -0.30
C LYS A 15 -5.04 11.53 0.93
N SER A 16 -6.32 11.90 0.96
CA SER A 16 -7.25 11.55 2.04
C SER A 16 -7.43 10.04 2.19
N ALA A 17 -7.64 9.33 1.08
CA ALA A 17 -7.77 7.87 1.05
C ALA A 17 -6.45 7.18 1.41
N ILE A 18 -5.32 7.66 0.87
CA ILE A 18 -3.98 7.16 1.21
C ILE A 18 -3.74 7.27 2.73
N ASN A 19 -4.08 8.42 3.32
CA ASN A 19 -3.90 8.63 4.76
C ASN A 19 -4.75 7.68 5.61
N LEU A 20 -6.00 7.41 5.20
CA LEU A 20 -6.87 6.45 5.89
C LEU A 20 -6.29 5.03 5.84
N LEU A 21 -5.90 4.58 4.64
CA LEU A 21 -5.32 3.26 4.44
C LEU A 21 -3.97 3.11 5.15
N GLN A 22 -3.12 4.13 5.14
CA GLN A 22 -1.84 4.13 5.85
C GLN A 22 -2.04 4.03 7.36
N LYS A 23 -3.05 4.72 7.93
CA LYS A 23 -3.41 4.57 9.35
C LYS A 23 -3.83 3.15 9.68
N ALA A 24 -4.66 2.53 8.85
CA ALA A 24 -5.09 1.15 9.03
C ALA A 24 -3.89 0.18 8.95
N GLN A 25 -3.04 0.31 7.92
CA GLN A 25 -1.83 -0.50 7.77
C GLN A 25 -0.91 -0.36 8.98
N ASN A 26 -0.65 0.87 9.45
CA ASN A 26 0.20 1.11 10.62
C ASN A 26 -0.35 0.42 11.89
N GLN A 27 -1.66 0.43 12.10
CA GLN A 27 -2.27 -0.27 13.23
C GLN A 27 -2.11 -1.79 13.12
N ILE A 28 -2.29 -2.34 11.91
CA ILE A 28 -2.10 -3.77 11.64
C ILE A 28 -0.65 -4.17 11.89
N LEU A 29 0.33 -3.43 11.35
CA LEU A 29 1.75 -3.71 11.55
C LEU A 29 2.12 -3.72 13.03
N ARG A 30 1.61 -2.76 13.82
CA ARG A 30 1.81 -2.75 15.27
C ARG A 30 1.23 -3.99 15.95
N ARG A 31 0.02 -4.39 15.57
CA ARG A 31 -0.63 -5.59 16.14
C ARG A 31 0.16 -6.86 15.84
N ILE A 32 0.67 -7.01 14.61
CA ILE A 32 1.46 -8.18 14.20
C ILE A 32 2.70 -8.37 15.09
N VAL A 33 3.41 -7.28 15.38
CA VAL A 33 4.63 -7.34 16.21
C VAL A 33 4.38 -7.11 17.71
N SER A 34 3.11 -7.05 18.13
CA SER A 34 2.72 -6.65 19.50
C SER A 34 3.38 -5.33 19.95
N GLY A 35 3.59 -4.41 19.02
CA GLY A 35 4.33 -3.16 19.23
C GLY A 35 3.48 -2.09 19.93
N HIS A 36 4.12 -1.31 20.79
CA HIS A 36 3.49 -0.18 21.47
C HIS A 36 3.01 0.90 20.49
N LYS A 37 2.12 1.80 20.92
CA LYS A 37 1.61 2.93 20.10
C LYS A 37 2.70 3.93 19.68
N SER A 38 3.81 3.98 20.39
CA SER A 38 4.97 4.85 20.08
C SER A 38 6.00 4.21 19.14
N THR A 39 5.87 2.92 18.82
CA THR A 39 6.82 2.24 17.91
C THR A 39 6.92 2.97 16.57
N SER A 40 8.14 3.09 16.05
CA SER A 40 8.40 3.77 14.78
C SER A 40 7.74 3.03 13.62
N VAL A 41 6.79 3.69 12.95
CA VAL A 41 6.12 3.15 11.75
C VAL A 41 7.14 2.82 10.67
N LYS A 42 8.13 3.71 10.43
CA LYS A 42 9.19 3.47 9.43
C LYS A 42 9.98 2.20 9.73
N ALA A 43 10.26 1.92 11.01
CA ALA A 43 10.93 0.70 11.41
C ALA A 43 10.06 -0.54 11.12
N LEU A 44 8.76 -0.49 11.44
CA LEU A 44 7.83 -1.59 11.16
C LEU A 44 7.76 -1.95 9.67
N HIS A 45 7.69 -0.94 8.81
CA HIS A 45 7.70 -1.13 7.35
C HIS A 45 8.99 -1.82 6.87
N LYS A 46 10.16 -1.41 7.40
CA LYS A 46 11.44 -2.04 7.06
C LYS A 46 11.56 -3.46 7.61
N LEU A 47 11.14 -3.69 8.85
CA LEU A 47 11.23 -4.99 9.51
C LEU A 47 10.33 -6.04 8.84
N LEU A 48 9.12 -5.64 8.45
CA LEU A 48 8.14 -6.54 7.85
C LEU A 48 8.21 -6.57 6.31
N LEU A 49 9.14 -5.81 5.71
CA LEU A 49 9.30 -5.68 4.26
C LEU A 49 7.99 -5.26 3.55
N VAL A 50 7.22 -4.39 4.21
CA VAL A 50 5.94 -3.89 3.70
C VAL A 50 6.12 -2.47 3.19
N GLU A 51 5.72 -2.21 1.95
CA GLU A 51 5.73 -0.87 1.37
C GLU A 51 4.65 0.03 2.01
N MET A 52 4.92 1.35 2.03
CA MET A 52 3.89 2.33 2.36
C MET A 52 2.81 2.36 1.28
N ILE A 53 1.57 2.69 1.64
CA ILE A 53 0.41 2.64 0.73
C ILE A 53 0.59 3.56 -0.48
N ASN A 54 1.22 4.73 -0.32
CA ASN A 54 1.47 5.64 -1.43
C ASN A 54 2.36 4.98 -2.50
N ILE A 55 3.52 4.46 -2.08
CA ILE A 55 4.47 3.78 -2.97
C ILE A 55 3.80 2.56 -3.62
N ARG A 56 3.02 1.81 -2.83
CA ARG A 56 2.31 0.63 -3.32
C ARG A 56 1.26 0.99 -4.37
N ASN A 57 0.48 2.05 -4.17
CA ASN A 57 -0.53 2.52 -5.11
C ASN A 57 0.12 2.97 -6.43
N ASP A 58 1.18 3.78 -6.36
CA ASP A 58 1.92 4.23 -7.53
C ASP A 58 2.49 3.04 -8.32
N SER A 59 3.17 2.12 -7.64
CA SER A 59 3.75 0.91 -8.24
C SER A 59 2.70 0.02 -8.90
N LEU A 60 1.57 -0.21 -8.22
CA LEU A 60 0.48 -1.03 -8.77
C LEU A 60 -0.20 -0.36 -9.97
N ASN A 61 -0.38 0.95 -9.93
CA ASN A 61 -0.98 1.71 -11.02
C ASN A 61 -0.07 1.72 -12.25
N ILE A 62 1.23 2.00 -12.08
CA ILE A 62 2.22 1.96 -13.19
C ILE A 62 2.24 0.57 -13.83
N ARG A 63 2.34 -0.50 -13.04
CA ARG A 63 2.32 -1.88 -13.55
C ARG A 63 1.02 -2.24 -14.26
N PHE A 64 -0.09 -1.64 -13.85
CA PHE A 64 -1.37 -1.85 -14.51
C PHE A 64 -1.42 -1.13 -15.85
N ALA A 65 -0.99 0.13 -15.90
CA ALA A 65 -0.89 0.90 -17.14
C ALA A 65 0.08 0.26 -18.15
N GLU A 66 1.24 -0.23 -17.70
CA GLU A 66 2.19 -0.96 -18.53
C GLU A 66 1.57 -2.23 -19.13
N ARG A 67 0.86 -3.00 -18.31
CA ARG A 67 0.15 -4.21 -18.80
C ARG A 67 -0.92 -3.85 -19.81
N LEU A 68 -1.67 -2.77 -19.58
CA LEU A 68 -2.70 -2.31 -20.50
C LEU A 68 -2.11 -1.82 -21.83
N HIS A 69 -0.95 -1.17 -21.78
CA HIS A 69 -0.23 -0.75 -22.98
C HIS A 69 0.34 -1.93 -23.78
N ASN A 70 0.85 -2.94 -23.08
CA ASN A 70 1.46 -4.13 -23.69
C ASN A 70 0.45 -5.23 -24.02
N SER A 71 -0.78 -5.16 -23.53
CA SER A 71 -1.87 -5.98 -24.01
C SER A 71 -2.28 -5.46 -25.39
N THR A 72 -1.62 -5.99 -26.42
CA THR A 72 -2.08 -5.96 -27.81
C THR A 72 -3.31 -6.86 -27.95
N ASP A 73 -4.42 -6.42 -27.36
CA ASP A 73 -5.76 -6.84 -27.76
C ASP A 73 -6.25 -5.92 -28.91
#